data_AF-A0A7C7DWJ8-F1
#
_entry.id   AF-A0A7C7DWJ8-F1
#
_cell.length_a   1.000
_cell.length_b   1.000
_cell.length_c   1.000
_cell.angle_alpha   90.00
_cell.angle_beta   90.00
_cell.angle_gamma   90.00
#
_symmetry.space_group_name_H-M   'P 1'
#
loop_
_entity.id
_entity.type
_entity.pdbx_description
1 polymer ?
#
loop_
_entity_poly.entity_id
_entity_poly.type
_entity_poly.pdbx_seq_one_letter_code
_entity_poly.pdbx_strand_id
1 'polypeptide(L)'
;MTVHVSPDELLSLVFDAAELSAAAASHLASCAQCRQQEAELRLLATDLTIARLSEPSPESLTRYQALFDQVQQQPAPLQRFVNRLRAVLTWDSRQQPLLQGVRSGGAIAYRQLFTADEVELELMVEPIGSLRRVEGDLIVDTEAGIGAPALVELLDRHGAPVYSVETDADGIFRFEGVHPGRYQAVITRAYAAPVEVETLEIV
;
A
#
# COMPACT_ATOMS: atom_id res chain seq x y z
N MET A 1 44.49 13.00 48.82
CA MET A 1 43.96 12.07 47.80
C MET A 1 42.56 11.68 48.23
N THR A 2 41.54 12.10 47.49
CA THR A 2 40.15 11.68 47.72
C THR A 2 39.98 10.31 47.08
N VAL A 3 39.64 9.30 47.90
CA VAL A 3 39.34 7.96 47.41
C VAL A 3 37.89 7.97 46.96
N HIS A 4 37.65 7.61 45.70
CA HIS A 4 36.32 7.51 45.08
C HIS A 4 35.83 6.05 45.11
N VAL A 5 34.54 5.83 44.85
CA VAL A 5 34.01 4.48 44.61
C VAL A 5 34.65 3.92 43.34
N SER A 6 35.03 2.65 43.35
CA SER A 6 35.67 2.06 42.17
C SER A 6 34.68 1.96 40.99
N PRO A 7 35.17 2.04 39.74
CA PRO A 7 34.32 1.85 38.56
C PRO A 7 33.59 0.51 38.56
N ASP A 8 34.25 -0.57 39.00
CA ASP A 8 33.66 -1.91 39.05
C ASP A 8 32.50 -2.00 40.06
N GLU A 9 32.64 -1.37 41.23
CA GLU A 9 31.56 -1.29 42.22
C GLU A 9 30.35 -0.51 41.68
N LEU A 10 30.57 0.58 40.93
CA LEU A 10 29.49 1.33 40.28
C LEU A 10 28.83 0.53 39.15
N LEU A 11 29.61 -0.21 38.35
CA LEU A 11 29.09 -1.08 37.30
C LEU A 11 28.23 -2.20 37.89
N SER A 12 28.71 -2.91 38.90
CA SER A 12 27.93 -3.98 39.54
C SER A 12 26.69 -3.46 40.28
N LEU A 13 26.75 -2.26 40.89
CA LEU A 13 25.57 -1.62 41.46
C LEU A 13 24.49 -1.38 40.39
N VAL A 14 24.87 -0.88 39.20
CA VAL A 14 23.92 -0.45 38.17
C VAL A 14 23.43 -1.62 37.31
N PHE A 15 24.31 -2.52 36.89
CA PHE A 15 23.98 -3.60 35.94
C PHE A 15 23.61 -4.91 36.63
N ASP A 16 24.18 -5.20 37.81
CA ASP A 16 23.95 -6.45 38.54
C ASP A 16 23.07 -6.27 39.79
N ALA A 17 22.64 -5.03 40.08
CA ALA A 17 21.95 -4.65 41.31
C ALA A 17 22.70 -5.08 42.60
N ALA A 18 24.03 -5.08 42.55
CA ALA A 18 24.86 -5.46 43.68
C ALA A 18 24.82 -4.41 44.81
N GLU A 19 24.91 -4.87 46.06
CA GLU A 19 24.96 -3.97 47.21
C GLU A 19 26.36 -3.37 47.40
N LEU A 20 26.42 -2.05 47.59
CA LEU A 20 27.65 -1.36 47.98
C LEU A 20 27.95 -1.58 49.46
N SER A 21 29.24 -1.57 49.82
CA SER A 21 29.64 -1.49 51.22
C SER A 21 29.11 -0.20 51.86
N ALA A 22 28.87 -0.21 53.18
CA ALA A 22 28.35 0.96 53.91
C ALA A 22 29.24 2.22 53.72
N ALA A 23 30.56 2.04 53.62
CA ALA A 23 31.50 3.12 53.36
C ALA A 23 31.36 3.68 51.93
N ALA A 24 31.27 2.82 50.92
CA ALA A 24 31.08 3.22 49.53
C ALA A 24 29.71 3.89 49.31
N ALA A 25 28.65 3.37 49.94
CA ALA A 25 27.31 3.97 49.89
C ALA A 25 27.28 5.37 50.52
N SER A 26 27.91 5.55 51.70
CA SER A 26 28.03 6.86 52.36
C SER A 26 28.84 7.85 51.51
N HIS A 27 29.90 7.36 50.86
CA HIS A 27 30.70 8.18 49.95
C HIS A 27 29.91 8.58 48.71
N LEU A 28 29.20 7.65 48.06
CA LEU A 28 28.34 7.94 46.91
C LEU A 28 27.29 9.00 47.27
N ALA A 29 26.68 8.91 48.44
CA ALA A 29 25.70 9.90 48.91
C ALA A 29 26.28 11.32 49.06
N SER A 30 27.58 11.46 49.34
CA SER A 30 28.22 12.76 49.62
C SER A 30 29.08 13.29 48.48
N CYS A 31 29.66 12.44 47.63
CA CYS A 31 30.54 12.82 46.53
C CYS A 31 29.79 13.11 45.22
N ALA A 32 29.84 14.35 44.73
CA ALA A 32 29.18 14.75 43.48
C ALA A 32 29.69 14.00 42.24
N GLN A 33 31.00 13.75 42.16
CA GLN A 33 31.61 13.04 41.04
C GLN A 33 31.14 11.58 40.95
N CYS A 34 31.11 10.87 42.07
CA CYS A 34 30.64 9.49 42.11
C CYS A 34 29.14 9.39 41.75
N ARG A 35 28.32 10.36 42.18
CA ARG A 35 26.90 10.42 41.76
C ARG A 35 26.72 10.69 40.28
N GLN A 36 27.57 11.54 39.70
CA GLN A 36 27.51 11.80 38.27
C GLN A 36 27.84 10.53 37.47
N GLN A 37 28.91 9.81 37.86
CA GLN A 37 29.29 8.56 37.21
C GLN A 37 28.21 7.48 37.34
N GLU A 38 27.59 7.33 38.52
CA GLU A 38 26.46 6.42 38.72
C GLU A 38 25.25 6.81 37.85
N ALA A 39 24.93 8.11 37.75
CA ALA A 39 23.83 8.60 36.92
C ALA A 39 24.07 8.33 35.42
N GLU A 40 25.30 8.54 34.93
CA GLU A 40 25.68 8.23 33.55
C GLU A 40 25.54 6.73 33.26
N LEU A 41 25.97 5.86 34.19
CA LEU A 41 25.80 4.41 34.05
C LEU A 41 24.33 3.99 34.07
N ARG A 42 23.49 4.61 34.90
CA ARG A 42 22.03 4.33 34.92
C ARG A 42 21.34 4.74 33.62
N LEU A 43 21.75 5.87 33.02
CA LEU A 43 21.26 6.27 31.70
C LEU A 43 21.63 5.22 30.65
N LEU A 44 22.89 4.79 30.62
CA LEU A 44 23.34 3.72 29.72
C LEU A 44 22.56 2.41 29.91
N ALA A 45 22.31 1.99 31.16
CA ALA A 45 21.52 0.81 31.46
C ALA A 45 20.07 0.91 30.94
N THR A 46 19.49 2.11 31.03
CA THR A 46 18.16 2.39 30.49
C THR A 46 18.16 2.29 28.96
N ASP A 47 19.12 2.92 28.29
CA ASP A 47 19.25 2.88 26.83
C ASP A 47 19.44 1.46 26.30
N LEU A 48 20.27 0.65 26.97
CA LEU A 48 20.49 -0.75 26.61
C LEU A 48 19.24 -1.61 26.82
N THR A 49 18.43 -1.30 27.85
CA THR A 49 17.15 -1.97 28.06
C THR A 49 16.16 -1.64 26.95
N ILE A 50 16.07 -0.37 26.55
CA ILE A 50 15.22 0.07 25.44
C ILE A 50 15.67 -0.58 24.13
N ALA A 51 16.98 -0.64 23.85
CA ALA A 51 17.51 -1.30 22.67
C ALA A 51 17.12 -2.79 22.63
N ARG A 52 17.29 -3.50 23.75
CA ARG A 52 16.92 -4.92 23.85
C ARG A 52 15.41 -5.16 23.71
N LEU A 53 14.58 -4.26 24.21
CA LEU A 53 13.11 -4.34 24.04
C LEU A 53 12.66 -3.97 22.62
N SER A 54 13.50 -3.23 21.88
CA SER A 54 13.25 -2.85 20.49
C SER A 54 13.74 -3.90 19.49
N GLU A 55 14.52 -4.89 19.94
CA GLU A 55 14.92 -6.01 19.11
C GLU A 55 13.68 -6.89 18.81
N PRO A 56 13.30 -7.03 17.53
CA PRO A 56 12.19 -7.87 17.16
C PRO A 56 12.50 -9.32 17.53
N SER A 57 11.48 -10.06 17.98
CA SER A 57 11.66 -11.48 18.31
C SER A 57 12.13 -12.26 17.06
N PRO A 58 12.85 -13.38 17.24
CA PRO A 58 13.26 -14.23 16.11
C PRO A 58 12.07 -14.69 15.25
N GLU A 59 10.91 -14.91 15.86
CA GLU A 59 9.68 -15.25 15.15
C GLU A 59 9.17 -14.08 14.29
N SER A 60 9.18 -12.86 14.83
CA SER A 60 8.82 -11.65 14.08
C SER A 60 9.77 -11.43 12.90
N LEU A 61 11.08 -11.58 13.10
CA LEU A 61 12.09 -11.50 12.04
C LEU A 61 11.84 -12.53 10.93
N THR A 62 11.57 -13.78 11.31
CA THR A 62 11.24 -14.85 10.36
C THR A 62 9.98 -14.51 9.56
N ARG A 63 8.94 -13.98 10.22
CA ARG A 63 7.71 -13.55 9.56
C ARG A 63 7.96 -12.38 8.59
N TYR A 64 8.77 -11.40 8.98
CA TYR A 64 9.15 -10.30 8.10
C TYR A 64 9.93 -10.77 6.88
N GLN A 65 10.88 -11.69 7.06
CA GLN A 65 11.64 -12.29 5.97
C GLN A 65 10.75 -13.07 5.02
N ALA A 66 9.83 -13.89 5.53
CA ALA A 66 8.88 -14.62 4.69
C ALA A 66 7.98 -13.68 3.88
N LEU A 67 7.49 -12.59 4.48
CA LEU A 67 6.72 -11.56 3.77
C LEU A 67 7.57 -10.86 2.69
N PHE A 68 8.82 -10.53 3.00
CA PHE A 68 9.74 -9.92 2.06
C PHE A 68 10.05 -10.84 0.88
N ASP A 69 10.31 -12.13 1.14
CA ASP A 69 10.52 -13.14 0.12
C ASP A 69 9.28 -13.32 -0.77
N GLN A 70 8.08 -13.29 -0.19
CA GLN A 70 6.82 -13.34 -0.95
C GLN A 70 6.65 -12.11 -1.87
N VAL A 71 7.04 -10.92 -1.40
CA VAL A 71 7.03 -9.69 -2.22
C VAL A 71 8.11 -9.74 -3.32
N GLN A 72 9.30 -10.28 -3.02
CA GLN A 72 10.38 -10.45 -3.99
C GLN A 72 10.08 -11.54 -5.04
N GLN A 73 9.36 -12.58 -4.65
CA GLN A 73 8.90 -13.65 -5.54
C GLN A 73 7.73 -13.22 -6.43
N GLN A 74 7.27 -11.96 -6.34
CA GLN A 74 6.39 -11.41 -7.35
C GLN A 74 7.08 -11.48 -8.74
N PRO A 75 6.39 -11.98 -9.78
CA PRO A 75 7.01 -12.23 -11.07
C PRO A 75 7.64 -10.97 -11.66
N ALA A 76 8.78 -11.17 -12.33
CA ALA A 76 9.56 -10.11 -12.96
C ALA A 76 8.68 -9.23 -13.89
N PRO A 77 8.99 -7.93 -14.05
CA PRO A 77 8.19 -7.01 -14.85
C PRO A 77 7.99 -7.46 -16.31
N LEU A 78 8.96 -8.16 -16.91
CA LEU A 78 8.80 -8.76 -18.24
C LEU A 78 7.76 -9.89 -18.24
N GLN A 79 7.65 -10.67 -17.16
CA GLN A 79 6.66 -11.72 -17.04
C GLN A 79 5.26 -11.17 -16.70
N ARG A 80 5.19 -10.03 -15.99
CA ARG A 80 3.98 -9.20 -15.91
C ARG A 80 3.54 -8.67 -17.27
N PHE A 81 4.44 -8.52 -18.24
CA PHE A 81 4.13 -8.06 -19.59
C PHE A 81 3.59 -9.20 -20.48
N VAL A 82 4.09 -10.43 -20.31
CA VAL A 82 3.63 -11.60 -21.10
C VAL A 82 2.29 -12.16 -20.60
N ASN A 83 1.96 -11.97 -19.31
CA ASN A 83 0.74 -12.49 -18.71
C ASN A 83 -0.38 -11.45 -18.58
N ARG A 84 -0.44 -10.43 -19.43
CA ARG A 84 -1.55 -9.45 -19.38
C ARG A 84 -2.74 -9.96 -20.14
N LEU A 85 -3.90 -9.93 -19.50
CA LEU A 85 -5.17 -10.21 -20.16
C LEU A 85 -5.61 -8.95 -20.89
N ARG A 86 -5.64 -8.99 -22.23
CA ARG A 86 -6.09 -7.84 -23.02
C ARG A 86 -7.61 -7.83 -23.10
N ALA A 87 -8.23 -6.85 -22.46
CA ALA A 87 -9.65 -6.60 -22.57
C ALA A 87 -9.96 -5.78 -23.82
N VAL A 88 -10.88 -6.28 -24.63
CA VAL A 88 -11.28 -5.67 -25.90
C VAL A 88 -12.67 -5.07 -25.77
N LEU A 89 -12.90 -3.92 -26.41
CA LEU A 89 -14.22 -3.30 -26.46
C LEU A 89 -15.16 -4.20 -27.27
N THR A 90 -16.15 -4.79 -26.60
CA THR A 90 -17.16 -5.64 -27.23
C THR A 90 -18.44 -4.88 -27.53
N TRP A 91 -18.71 -3.80 -26.79
CA TRP A 91 -19.92 -3.01 -26.98
C TRP A 91 -19.73 -1.54 -26.58
N ASP A 92 -20.34 -0.62 -27.34
CA ASP A 92 -20.35 0.82 -27.07
C ASP A 92 -21.69 1.43 -27.47
N SER A 93 -22.40 2.04 -26.52
CA SER A 93 -23.74 2.60 -26.75
C SER A 93 -23.74 3.75 -27.76
N ARG A 94 -22.60 4.43 -27.96
CA ARG A 94 -22.46 5.55 -28.91
C ARG A 94 -22.50 5.08 -30.36
N GLN A 95 -22.24 3.81 -30.62
CA GLN A 95 -22.23 3.22 -31.97
C GLN A 95 -23.61 2.66 -32.36
N GLN A 96 -24.61 2.72 -31.49
CA GLN A 96 -25.94 2.22 -31.79
C GLN A 96 -26.74 3.19 -32.66
N PRO A 97 -27.51 2.68 -33.65
CA PRO A 97 -28.36 3.52 -34.48
C PRO A 97 -29.45 4.17 -33.63
N LEU A 98 -29.59 5.49 -33.73
CA LEU A 98 -30.69 6.22 -33.11
C LEU A 98 -32.02 5.72 -33.69
N LEU A 99 -32.97 5.37 -32.82
CA LEU A 99 -34.33 5.03 -33.25
C LEU A 99 -34.97 6.25 -33.92
N GLN A 100 -35.64 6.01 -35.05
CA GLN A 100 -36.28 7.06 -35.84
C GLN A 100 -37.28 7.85 -34.99
N GLY A 101 -37.04 9.15 -34.82
CA GLY A 101 -37.87 10.04 -34.01
C GLY A 101 -37.24 10.50 -32.68
N VAL A 102 -36.12 9.91 -32.26
CA VAL A 102 -35.32 10.41 -31.12
C VAL A 102 -34.57 11.67 -31.57
N ARG A 103 -34.90 12.82 -30.98
CA ARG A 103 -34.09 14.04 -31.12
C ARG A 103 -32.92 13.91 -30.17
N SER A 104 -31.72 13.77 -30.70
CA SER A 104 -30.46 13.74 -29.94
C SER A 104 -30.24 15.07 -29.22
N GLY A 105 -30.80 15.21 -28.01
CA GLY A 105 -30.14 16.02 -26.99
C GLY A 105 -28.80 15.34 -26.71
N GLY A 106 -27.69 16.01 -26.97
CA GLY A 106 -26.34 15.43 -27.09
C GLY A 106 -26.01 14.38 -26.03
N ALA A 107 -25.29 13.32 -26.42
CA ALA A 107 -24.95 12.14 -25.61
C ALA A 107 -24.82 12.46 -24.10
N ILE A 108 -25.88 12.12 -23.35
CA ILE A 108 -26.05 12.54 -21.94
C ILE A 108 -25.39 11.54 -20.99
N ALA A 109 -25.18 10.30 -21.43
CA ALA A 109 -24.37 9.29 -20.79
C ALA A 109 -24.11 8.21 -21.84
N TYR A 110 -23.04 7.45 -21.71
CA TYR A 110 -22.80 6.30 -22.57
C TYR A 110 -22.14 5.17 -21.80
N ARG A 111 -22.31 3.96 -22.34
CA ARG A 111 -21.78 2.75 -21.74
C ARG A 111 -20.83 2.05 -22.70
N GLN A 112 -19.77 1.49 -22.14
CA GLN A 112 -18.79 0.67 -22.84
C GLN A 112 -18.63 -0.65 -22.10
N LEU A 113 -18.49 -1.74 -22.84
CA LEU A 113 -18.25 -3.07 -22.29
C LEU A 113 -16.94 -3.61 -22.86
N PHE A 114 -16.05 -4.05 -21.98
CA PHE A 114 -14.79 -4.68 -22.33
C PHE A 114 -14.75 -6.10 -21.77
N THR A 115 -14.25 -7.05 -22.55
CA THR A 115 -14.13 -8.45 -22.09
C THR A 115 -12.73 -9.00 -22.33
N ALA A 116 -12.26 -9.82 -21.39
CA ALA A 116 -11.05 -10.63 -21.48
C ALA A 116 -11.25 -11.92 -20.69
N ASP A 117 -11.11 -13.08 -21.33
CA ASP A 117 -11.24 -14.41 -20.70
C ASP A 117 -12.32 -14.47 -19.59
N GLU A 118 -11.92 -14.52 -18.31
CA GLU A 118 -12.81 -14.60 -17.13
C GLU A 118 -13.23 -13.22 -16.56
N VAL A 119 -13.04 -12.13 -17.31
CA VAL A 119 -13.25 -10.75 -16.84
C VAL A 119 -14.12 -9.96 -17.81
N GLU A 120 -15.11 -9.29 -17.26
CA GLU A 120 -15.91 -8.28 -17.93
C GLU A 120 -15.80 -6.95 -17.16
N LEU A 121 -15.59 -5.86 -17.90
CA LEU A 121 -15.53 -4.52 -17.37
C LEU A 121 -16.59 -3.68 -18.06
N GLU A 122 -17.64 -3.32 -17.33
CA GLU A 122 -18.63 -2.35 -17.77
C GLU A 122 -18.24 -0.96 -17.26
N LEU A 123 -18.30 0.04 -18.14
CA LEU A 123 -18.11 1.45 -17.79
C LEU A 123 -19.34 2.25 -18.19
N MET A 124 -19.86 3.06 -17.26
CA MET A 124 -20.83 4.11 -17.50
C MET A 124 -20.16 5.47 -17.37
N VAL A 125 -20.24 6.29 -18.42
CA VAL A 125 -19.62 7.61 -18.47
C VAL A 125 -20.71 8.67 -18.57
N GLU A 126 -20.70 9.60 -17.60
CA GLU A 126 -21.65 10.70 -17.50
C GLU A 126 -20.92 12.06 -17.54
N PRO A 127 -21.46 13.07 -18.24
CA PRO A 127 -20.93 14.42 -18.24
C PRO A 127 -21.26 15.16 -16.94
N ILE A 128 -20.24 15.77 -16.34
CA ILE A 128 -20.38 16.71 -15.23
C ILE A 128 -19.66 18.00 -15.63
N GLY A 129 -20.41 18.93 -16.23
CA GLY A 129 -19.82 20.13 -16.84
C GLY A 129 -18.86 19.77 -17.98
N SER A 130 -17.60 20.20 -17.88
CA SER A 130 -16.54 19.85 -18.83
C SER A 130 -15.81 18.54 -18.50
N LEU A 131 -16.13 17.92 -17.36
CA LEU A 131 -15.50 16.69 -16.88
C LEU A 131 -16.45 15.50 -17.07
N ARG A 132 -15.96 14.31 -16.73
CA ARG A 132 -16.70 13.06 -16.74
C ARG A 132 -16.70 12.41 -15.37
N ARG A 133 -17.83 11.84 -15.00
CA ARG A 133 -17.91 10.79 -14.00
C ARG A 133 -17.85 9.46 -14.74
N VAL A 134 -17.01 8.56 -14.25
CA VAL A 134 -16.88 7.20 -14.79
C VAL A 134 -17.20 6.25 -13.66
N GLU A 135 -18.32 5.56 -13.78
CA GLU A 135 -18.69 4.47 -12.90
C GLU A 135 -18.38 3.16 -13.60
N GLY A 136 -17.82 2.20 -12.87
CA GLY A 136 -17.47 0.91 -13.44
C GLY A 136 -17.90 -0.25 -12.56
N ASP A 137 -18.16 -1.36 -13.24
CA ASP A 137 -18.49 -2.66 -12.65
C ASP A 137 -17.51 -3.69 -13.23
N LEU A 138 -16.68 -4.26 -12.35
CA LEU A 138 -15.71 -5.28 -12.70
C LEU A 138 -16.28 -6.65 -12.32
N ILE A 139 -16.69 -7.43 -13.31
CA ILE A 139 -17.25 -8.75 -13.12
C ILE A 139 -16.15 -9.79 -13.41
N VAL A 140 -15.98 -10.74 -12.50
CA VAL A 140 -15.01 -11.83 -12.63
C VAL A 140 -15.74 -13.17 -12.56
N ASP A 141 -15.75 -13.90 -13.67
CA ASP A 141 -16.41 -15.21 -13.80
C ASP A 141 -15.50 -16.34 -13.32
N THR A 142 -15.25 -16.38 -12.00
CA THR A 142 -14.47 -17.45 -11.35
C THR A 142 -15.17 -17.94 -10.08
N GLU A 143 -14.86 -19.17 -9.64
CA GLU A 143 -15.42 -19.72 -8.38
C GLU A 143 -15.07 -18.87 -7.15
N ALA A 144 -14.01 -18.08 -7.20
CA ALA A 144 -13.60 -17.17 -6.13
C ALA A 144 -14.23 -15.77 -6.23
N GLY A 145 -14.89 -15.44 -7.35
CA GLY A 145 -15.34 -14.10 -7.67
C GLY A 145 -14.19 -13.08 -7.68
N ILE A 146 -14.48 -11.84 -7.29
CA ILE A 146 -13.46 -10.78 -7.16
C ILE A 146 -12.56 -11.06 -5.95
N GLY A 147 -13.13 -11.58 -4.85
CA GLY A 147 -12.43 -12.11 -3.67
C GLY A 147 -11.63 -11.10 -2.84
N ALA A 148 -11.21 -9.97 -3.43
CA ALA A 148 -10.47 -8.87 -2.83
C ALA A 148 -10.57 -7.61 -3.74
N PRO A 149 -10.49 -6.39 -3.18
CA PRO A 149 -10.46 -5.16 -3.97
C PRO A 149 -9.44 -5.20 -5.13
N ALA A 150 -9.86 -4.75 -6.30
CA ALA A 150 -8.99 -4.56 -7.46
C ALA A 150 -8.57 -3.09 -7.56
N LEU A 151 -7.32 -2.84 -7.95
CA LEU A 151 -6.85 -1.50 -8.30
C LEU A 151 -7.16 -1.21 -9.77
N VAL A 152 -7.91 -0.14 -10.04
CA VAL A 152 -8.20 0.34 -11.40
C VAL A 152 -7.43 1.64 -11.63
N GLU A 153 -6.63 1.68 -12.68
CA GLU A 153 -5.81 2.84 -13.05
C GLU A 153 -6.15 3.29 -14.48
N LEU A 154 -6.31 4.59 -14.68
CA LEU A 154 -6.35 5.22 -16.00
C LEU A 154 -5.00 5.86 -16.27
N LEU A 155 -4.36 5.42 -17.36
CA LEU A 155 -3.05 5.89 -17.78
C LEU A 155 -3.19 6.84 -18.96
N ASP A 156 -2.36 7.87 -18.99
CA ASP A 156 -2.29 8.80 -20.11
C ASP A 156 -1.57 8.17 -21.34
N ARG A 157 -1.42 8.96 -22.41
CA ARG A 157 -0.75 8.53 -23.65
C ARG A 157 0.71 8.12 -23.49
N HIS A 158 1.36 8.50 -22.38
CA HIS A 158 2.75 8.16 -22.07
C HIS A 158 2.84 6.95 -21.13
N GLY A 159 1.71 6.36 -20.75
CA GLY A 159 1.65 5.24 -19.81
C GLY A 159 1.80 5.66 -18.35
N ALA A 160 1.64 6.96 -18.03
CA ALA A 160 1.67 7.43 -16.65
C ALA A 160 0.25 7.33 -16.04
N PRO A 161 0.07 6.74 -14.85
CA PRO A 161 -1.21 6.72 -14.18
C PRO A 161 -1.61 8.15 -13.78
N VAL A 162 -2.80 8.57 -14.20
CA VAL A 162 -3.36 9.91 -13.94
C VAL A 162 -4.63 9.86 -13.10
N TYR A 163 -5.31 8.71 -13.06
CA TYR A 163 -6.39 8.41 -12.11
C TYR A 163 -6.21 7.00 -11.55
N SER A 164 -6.55 6.81 -10.28
CA SER A 164 -6.49 5.51 -9.60
C SER A 164 -7.59 5.40 -8.55
N VAL A 165 -8.23 4.23 -8.46
CA VAL A 165 -9.27 3.91 -7.48
C VAL A 165 -9.27 2.40 -7.20
N GLU A 166 -9.63 2.01 -5.99
CA GLU A 166 -9.89 0.60 -5.65
C GLU A 166 -11.37 0.28 -5.83
N THR A 167 -11.69 -0.91 -6.32
CA THR A 167 -13.07 -1.43 -6.30
C THR A 167 -13.50 -1.73 -4.89
N ASP A 168 -14.81 -1.69 -4.64
CA ASP A 168 -15.38 -2.29 -3.46
C ASP A 168 -15.42 -3.83 -3.55
N ALA A 169 -16.08 -4.46 -2.57
CA ALA A 169 -16.20 -5.92 -2.48
C ALA A 169 -17.05 -6.53 -3.60
N ASP A 170 -17.92 -5.73 -4.23
CA ASP A 170 -18.80 -6.16 -5.32
C ASP A 170 -18.20 -5.84 -6.70
N GLY A 171 -17.02 -5.20 -6.75
CA GLY A 171 -16.35 -4.84 -8.00
C GLY A 171 -16.67 -3.46 -8.53
N ILE A 172 -17.47 -2.70 -7.79
CA ILE A 172 -17.92 -1.39 -8.21
C ILE A 172 -16.85 -0.34 -7.87
N PHE A 173 -16.65 0.60 -8.77
CA PHE A 173 -15.76 1.74 -8.56
C PHE A 173 -16.24 2.99 -9.26
N ARG A 174 -15.71 4.15 -8.86
CA ARG A 174 -16.07 5.43 -9.47
C ARG A 174 -14.89 6.40 -9.52
N PHE A 175 -14.67 6.98 -10.70
CA PHE A 175 -13.83 8.16 -10.88
C PHE A 175 -14.71 9.41 -11.02
N GLU A 176 -14.36 10.45 -10.27
CA GLU A 176 -14.98 11.77 -10.38
C GLU A 176 -14.02 12.74 -11.07
N GLY A 177 -14.55 13.61 -11.92
CA GLY A 177 -13.77 14.70 -12.51
C GLY A 177 -12.73 14.25 -13.55
N VAL A 178 -13.00 13.17 -14.28
CA VAL A 178 -12.11 12.69 -15.35
C VAL A 178 -12.15 13.65 -16.54
N HIS A 179 -10.99 14.09 -17.01
CA HIS A 179 -10.92 14.91 -18.21
C HIS A 179 -11.28 14.07 -19.45
N PRO A 180 -12.09 14.59 -20.39
CA PRO A 180 -12.27 13.95 -21.68
C PRO A 180 -10.92 13.72 -22.38
N GLY A 181 -10.70 12.51 -22.89
CA GLY A 181 -9.44 12.10 -23.50
C GLY A 181 -9.39 10.61 -23.84
N ARG A 182 -8.24 10.21 -24.38
CA ARG A 182 -7.89 8.81 -24.62
C ARG A 182 -6.96 8.33 -23.52
N TYR A 183 -7.29 7.17 -22.98
CA TYR A 183 -6.58 6.53 -21.88
C TYR A 183 -6.27 5.07 -22.23
N GLN A 184 -5.35 4.50 -21.46
CA GLN A 184 -5.29 3.05 -21.24
C GLN A 184 -5.88 2.78 -19.85
N ALA A 185 -6.50 1.63 -19.64
CA ALA A 185 -6.88 1.20 -18.31
C ALA A 185 -6.11 -0.06 -17.92
N VAL A 186 -5.63 -0.11 -16.68
CA VAL A 186 -5.00 -1.29 -16.09
C VAL A 186 -5.77 -1.67 -14.84
N ILE A 187 -6.15 -2.94 -14.74
CA ILE A 187 -6.85 -3.49 -13.58
C ILE A 187 -5.93 -4.53 -12.95
N THR A 188 -5.52 -4.27 -11.71
CA THR A 188 -4.63 -5.15 -10.94
C THR A 188 -5.42 -5.81 -9.82
N ARG A 189 -5.42 -7.15 -9.82
CA ARG A 189 -6.10 -7.99 -8.82
C ARG A 189 -5.07 -8.79 -8.04
N ALA A 190 -5.39 -9.14 -6.80
CA ALA A 190 -4.54 -10.04 -6.02
C ALA A 190 -4.46 -11.42 -6.68
N TYR A 191 -3.26 -11.98 -6.77
CA TYR A 191 -3.01 -13.33 -7.28
C TYR A 191 -3.47 -13.62 -8.72
N ALA A 192 -3.78 -12.60 -9.52
CA ALA A 192 -4.20 -12.75 -10.91
C ALA A 192 -3.35 -11.88 -11.87
N ALA A 193 -3.40 -12.25 -13.14
CA ALA A 193 -2.87 -11.44 -14.23
C ALA A 193 -3.57 -10.06 -14.29
N PRO A 194 -2.82 -8.96 -14.50
CA PRO A 194 -3.43 -7.66 -14.72
C PRO A 194 -4.19 -7.66 -16.05
N VAL A 195 -5.32 -6.98 -16.06
CA VAL A 195 -6.16 -6.80 -17.26
C VAL A 195 -5.87 -5.43 -17.85
N GLU A 196 -5.67 -5.35 -19.17
CA GLU A 196 -5.39 -4.10 -19.87
C GLU A 196 -6.46 -3.78 -20.91
N VAL A 197 -6.95 -2.55 -20.86
CA VAL A 197 -7.70 -1.92 -21.94
C VAL A 197 -6.74 -0.97 -22.67
N GLU A 198 -6.26 -1.38 -23.84
CA GLU A 198 -5.26 -0.60 -24.60
C GLU A 198 -5.77 0.74 -25.13
N THR A 199 -7.08 0.87 -25.34
CA THR A 199 -7.68 2.11 -25.82
C THR A 199 -9.05 2.28 -25.20
N LEU A 200 -9.12 3.23 -24.28
CA LEU A 200 -10.33 3.67 -23.62
C LEU A 200 -10.58 5.14 -23.98
N GLU A 201 -11.72 5.43 -24.60
CA GLU A 201 -12.10 6.80 -24.97
C GLU A 201 -13.18 7.33 -24.03
N ILE A 202 -12.79 8.35 -23.27
CA ILE A 202 -13.67 9.07 -22.34
C ILE A 202 -13.99 10.42 -22.98
N VAL A 203 -15.20 10.63 -23.54
CA VAL A 203 -15.53 11.83 -24.34
C VAL A 203 -16.61 12.69 -23.76
#